data_AF-A0A959LMW8-F1
#
_entry.id   AF-A0A959LMW8-F1
#
_cell.length_a   1.000
_cell.length_b   1.000
_cell.length_c   1.000
_cell.angle_alpha   90.00
_cell.angle_beta   90.00
_cell.angle_gamma   90.00
#
_symmetry.space_group_name_H-M   'P 1'
#
loop_
_entity.id
_entity.type
_entity.pdbx_description
1 polymer ?
#
loop_
_entity_poly.entity_id
_entity_poly.type
_entity_poly.pdbx_seq_one_letter_code
_entity_poly.pdbx_strand_id
1 'polypeptide(L)'
;MKKILTVLTIGGMSVLMANCSAKKTASATKTPEQIVAEVKSKYSDEQMNEGKTIFQESCNKCHPLKEPETRTVDKWERVLPRMSERSKLDAEQAGKVRAYVLAHAKV
;
A
#
# COMPACT_ATOMS: atom_id res chain seq x y z
N MET A 1 -62.51 6.12 0.91
CA MET A 1 -63.36 5.69 -0.22
C MET A 1 -63.21 6.68 -1.37
N LYS A 2 -62.55 6.19 -2.44
CA LYS A 2 -62.53 6.58 -3.86
C LYS A 2 -62.67 8.08 -4.22
N LYS A 3 -61.54 8.70 -4.59
CA LYS A 3 -61.51 9.76 -5.61
C LYS A 3 -60.87 9.21 -6.88
N ILE A 4 -61.50 9.57 -7.98
CA ILE A 4 -61.29 9.19 -9.38
C ILE A 4 -60.07 9.94 -9.94
N LEU A 5 -59.28 9.28 -10.80
CA LEU A 5 -58.67 9.87 -12.01
C LEU A 5 -57.92 8.74 -12.77
N THR A 6 -58.45 8.17 -13.86
CA THR A 6 -58.25 8.50 -15.29
C THR A 6 -56.91 8.03 -15.90
N VAL A 7 -57.00 7.42 -17.10
CA VAL A 7 -55.97 7.28 -18.17
C VAL A 7 -54.92 6.17 -17.93
N LEU A 8 -54.94 4.99 -18.58
CA LEU A 8 -54.78 4.66 -20.02
C LEU A 8 -53.48 5.16 -20.67
N THR A 9 -52.37 4.42 -20.51
CA THR A 9 -51.24 4.36 -21.47
C THR A 9 -50.41 3.13 -21.13
N ILE A 10 -50.50 2.06 -21.92
CA ILE A 10 -49.65 1.73 -23.07
C ILE A 10 -48.27 1.23 -22.63
N GLY A 11 -47.99 0.02 -23.11
CA GLY A 11 -46.81 -0.78 -22.79
C GLY A 11 -45.48 -0.08 -23.02
N GLY A 12 -44.52 -0.59 -22.28
CA GLY A 12 -43.12 -0.20 -22.36
C GLY A 12 -42.32 -1.12 -21.44
N MET A 13 -42.29 -2.41 -21.78
CA MET A 13 -41.32 -3.35 -21.26
C MET A 13 -39.94 -2.91 -21.75
N SER A 14 -39.34 -1.94 -21.06
CA SER A 14 -37.94 -1.58 -21.24
C SER A 14 -37.16 -2.26 -20.13
N VAL A 15 -36.70 -3.47 -20.46
CA VAL A 15 -35.66 -4.19 -19.75
C VAL A 15 -34.42 -3.28 -19.70
N LEU A 16 -34.19 -2.62 -18.57
CA LEU A 16 -32.89 -2.01 -18.28
C LEU A 16 -31.97 -3.14 -17.80
N MET A 17 -31.26 -3.77 -18.73
CA MET A 17 -30.00 -4.44 -18.40
C MET A 17 -28.97 -3.36 -18.07
N ALA A 18 -28.92 -2.95 -16.81
CA ALA A 18 -27.75 -2.27 -16.26
C ALA A 18 -26.62 -3.29 -16.15
N ASN A 19 -25.88 -3.48 -17.25
CA ASN A 19 -24.59 -4.17 -17.20
C ASN A 19 -23.59 -3.24 -16.51
N CYS A 20 -23.64 -3.21 -15.18
CA CYS A 20 -22.56 -2.70 -14.34
C CYS A 20 -21.37 -3.65 -14.45
N SER A 21 -20.69 -3.61 -15.60
CA SER A 21 -19.29 -4.01 -15.66
C SER A 21 -18.52 -3.01 -14.83
N ALA A 22 -18.32 -3.34 -13.56
CA ALA A 22 -17.30 -2.72 -12.72
C ALA A 22 -15.96 -2.94 -13.44
N LYS A 23 -15.63 -2.01 -14.34
CA LYS A 23 -14.29 -1.85 -14.87
C LYS A 23 -13.43 -1.70 -13.63
N LYS A 24 -12.72 -2.78 -13.29
CA LYS A 24 -11.69 -2.77 -12.24
C LYS A 24 -10.85 -1.54 -12.52
N THR A 25 -11.09 -0.49 -11.75
CA THR A 25 -10.26 0.68 -11.70
C THR A 25 -8.89 0.14 -11.35
N ALA A 26 -7.97 0.23 -12.31
CA ALA A 26 -6.55 0.08 -12.03
C ALA A 26 -6.29 1.03 -10.86
N SER A 27 -6.08 0.47 -9.67
CA SER A 27 -5.51 1.23 -8.57
C SER A 27 -4.24 1.85 -9.15
N ALA A 28 -4.19 3.17 -9.22
CA ALA A 28 -3.01 3.88 -9.69
C ALA A 28 -1.85 3.43 -8.80
N THR A 29 -1.05 2.50 -9.31
CA THR A 29 0.08 1.94 -8.58
C THR A 29 1.13 3.04 -8.56
N LYS A 30 1.46 3.53 -7.36
CA LYS A 30 2.52 4.54 -7.19
C LYS A 30 3.81 3.98 -7.78
N THR A 31 4.55 4.80 -8.53
CA THR A 31 5.88 4.43 -9.02
C THR A 31 6.85 4.27 -7.83
N PRO A 32 7.95 3.52 -7.99
CA PRO A 32 8.98 3.42 -6.94
C PRO A 32 9.43 4.78 -6.40
N GLU A 33 9.61 5.76 -7.26
CA GLU A 33 10.02 7.13 -6.89
C GLU A 33 8.95 7.84 -6.05
N GLN A 34 7.67 7.66 -6.39
CA GLN A 34 6.56 8.22 -5.61
C GLN A 34 6.46 7.59 -4.22
N ILE A 35 6.72 6.29 -4.11
CA ILE A 35 6.77 5.59 -2.82
C ILE A 35 7.92 6.12 -1.97
N VAL A 36 9.11 6.29 -2.56
CA VAL A 36 10.28 6.85 -1.87
C VAL A 36 10.02 8.29 -1.41
N ALA A 37 9.43 9.13 -2.25
CA ALA A 37 9.08 10.50 -1.88
C ALA A 37 8.06 10.55 -0.74
N GLU A 38 7.04 9.69 -0.79
CA GLU A 38 6.03 9.59 0.27
C GLU A 38 6.66 9.19 1.61
N VAL A 39 7.49 8.14 1.66
CA VAL A 39 8.11 7.72 2.93
C VAL A 39 9.04 8.80 3.49
N LYS A 40 9.80 9.49 2.64
CA LYS A 40 10.65 10.62 3.07
C LYS A 40 9.85 11.81 3.60
N SER A 41 8.64 12.05 3.07
CA SER A 41 7.77 13.12 3.57
C SER A 41 7.03 12.78 4.87
N LYS A 42 6.83 11.48 5.15
CA LYS A 42 6.00 11.01 6.26
C LYS A 42 6.78 10.78 7.55
N TYR A 43 8.08 10.51 7.47
CA TYR A 43 8.93 10.19 8.62
C TYR A 43 9.97 11.29 8.81
N SER A 44 10.18 11.73 10.06
CA SER A 44 11.22 12.71 10.38
C SER A 44 12.63 12.12 10.25
N ASP A 45 13.65 12.97 10.24
CA ASP A 45 15.04 12.53 10.20
C ASP A 45 15.40 11.66 11.42
N GLU A 46 14.88 11.99 12.61
CA GLU A 46 15.06 11.16 13.81
C GLU A 46 14.45 9.78 13.62
N GLN A 47 13.23 9.69 13.09
CA GLN A 47 12.56 8.41 12.83
C GLN A 47 13.28 7.59 11.75
N MET A 48 13.83 8.26 10.74
CA MET A 48 14.67 7.60 9.72
C MET A 48 15.95 7.05 10.35
N ASN A 49 16.57 7.79 11.26
CA ASN A 49 17.79 7.35 11.95
C ASN A 49 17.51 6.20 12.92
N GLU A 50 16.39 6.23 13.64
CA GLU A 50 15.92 5.09 14.44
C GLU A 50 15.66 3.85 13.57
N GLY A 51 15.01 4.03 12.41
CA GLY A 51 14.79 2.95 11.44
C GLY A 51 16.09 2.34 10.93
N LYS A 52 17.11 3.17 10.68
CA LYS A 52 18.46 2.73 10.32
C LYS A 52 19.10 1.90 11.44
N THR A 53 19.07 2.39 12.68
CA THR A 53 19.64 1.68 13.84
C THR A 53 18.99 0.32 14.01
N ILE A 54 17.65 0.25 14.00
CA ILE A 54 16.92 -1.03 14.11
C ILE A 54 17.28 -1.96 12.95
N PHE A 55 17.38 -1.45 11.72
CA PHE A 55 17.76 -2.25 10.56
C PHE A 55 19.16 -2.86 10.73
N GLN A 56 20.15 -2.06 11.14
CA GLN A 56 21.53 -2.51 11.32
C GLN A 56 21.70 -3.48 12.50
N GLU A 57 20.91 -3.32 13.55
CA GLU A 57 21.01 -4.14 14.76
C GLU A 57 20.13 -5.41 14.73
N SER A 58 19.03 -5.40 13.99
CA SER A 58 18.04 -6.49 14.02
C SER A 58 17.99 -7.33 12.75
N CYS A 59 18.28 -6.76 11.58
CA CYS A 59 18.16 -7.47 10.30
C CYS A 59 19.38 -8.32 9.93
N ASN A 60 20.43 -8.32 10.76
CA ASN A 60 21.63 -9.16 10.62
C ASN A 60 21.64 -10.37 11.59
N LYS A 61 20.63 -10.50 12.46
CA LYS A 61 20.61 -11.53 13.51
C LYS A 61 20.37 -12.96 13.01
N CYS A 62 19.74 -13.11 11.84
CA CYS A 62 19.37 -14.43 11.30
C CYS A 62 20.02 -14.77 9.96
N HIS A 63 20.51 -13.77 9.23
CA HIS A 63 21.20 -13.90 7.94
C HIS A 63 22.04 -12.64 7.70
N PRO A 64 22.96 -12.64 6.70
CA PRO A 64 23.71 -11.44 6.37
C PRO A 64 22.81 -10.25 6.06
N LEU A 65 23.19 -9.06 6.51
CA LEU A 65 22.47 -7.83 6.23
C LEU A 65 22.41 -7.59 4.72
N LYS A 66 21.21 -7.28 4.22
CA LYS A 66 20.99 -7.01 2.79
C LYS A 66 20.85 -5.52 2.59
N GLU A 67 21.88 -4.89 2.03
CA GLU A 67 21.88 -3.44 1.79
C GLU A 67 20.63 -3.02 1.00
N PRO A 68 19.97 -1.89 1.36
CA PRO A 68 18.75 -1.43 0.71
C PRO A 68 18.83 -1.36 -0.82
N GLU A 69 19.96 -0.89 -1.35
CA GLU A 69 20.21 -0.71 -2.79
C GLU A 69 20.24 -2.03 -3.57
N THR A 70 20.38 -3.17 -2.90
CA THR A 70 20.47 -4.49 -3.56
C THR A 70 19.14 -4.98 -4.12
N ARG A 71 18.02 -4.34 -3.76
CA ARG A 71 16.68 -4.73 -4.22
C ARG A 71 15.80 -3.53 -4.53
N THR A 72 14.83 -3.77 -5.41
CA THR A 72 13.86 -2.76 -5.79
C THR A 72 12.86 -2.50 -4.67
N VAL A 73 12.24 -1.32 -4.69
CA VAL A 73 11.12 -0.96 -3.80
C VAL A 73 10.08 -2.07 -3.72
N ASP A 74 9.60 -2.56 -4.87
CA ASP A 74 8.59 -3.64 -4.94
C ASP A 74 9.05 -4.96 -4.32
N LYS A 75 10.35 -5.26 -4.36
CA LYS A 75 10.88 -6.47 -3.73
C LYS A 75 10.93 -6.29 -2.21
N TRP A 76 11.31 -5.11 -1.73
CA TRP A 76 11.32 -4.81 -0.31
C TRP A 76 9.93 -4.81 0.30
N GLU A 77 8.94 -4.24 -0.37
CA GLU A 77 7.53 -4.25 0.07
C GLU A 77 6.98 -5.66 0.30
N ARG A 78 7.43 -6.63 -0.50
CA ARG A 78 7.03 -8.04 -0.34
C ARG A 78 7.79 -8.76 0.78
N VAL A 79 9.04 -8.36 1.06
CA VAL A 79 9.95 -9.08 1.96
C VAL A 79 9.89 -8.54 3.38
N LEU A 80 9.91 -7.21 3.55
CA LEU A 80 9.98 -6.57 4.85
C LEU A 80 8.88 -7.01 5.82
N PRO A 81 7.59 -7.13 5.43
CA PRO A 81 6.56 -7.53 6.38
C PRO A 81 6.87 -8.86 7.09
N ARG A 82 7.34 -9.87 6.33
CA ARG A 82 7.71 -11.17 6.88
C ARG A 82 8.97 -11.10 7.73
N MET A 83 9.93 -10.25 7.36
CA MET A 83 11.18 -10.12 8.13
C MET A 83 10.94 -9.35 9.43
N SER A 84 10.14 -8.29 9.42
CA SER A 84 9.73 -7.55 10.61
C SER A 84 9.03 -8.46 11.63
N GLU A 85 8.11 -9.31 11.17
CA GLU A 85 7.45 -10.31 12.02
C GLU A 85 8.46 -11.30 12.63
N ARG A 86 9.36 -11.86 11.80
CA ARG A 86 10.38 -12.82 12.27
C ARG A 86 11.41 -12.20 13.21
N SER A 87 11.73 -10.93 13.02
CA SER A 87 12.59 -10.14 13.90
C SER A 87 11.85 -9.64 15.15
N LYS A 88 10.55 -9.94 15.29
CA LYS A 88 9.69 -9.54 16.41
C LYS A 88 9.65 -8.02 16.62
N LEU A 89 9.72 -7.27 15.52
CA LEU A 89 9.54 -5.82 15.56
C LEU A 89 8.07 -5.50 15.79
N ASP A 90 7.79 -4.51 16.63
CA ASP A 90 6.45 -3.96 16.72
C ASP A 90 6.09 -3.15 15.45
N ALA A 91 4.85 -2.70 15.35
CA ALA A 91 4.35 -2.00 14.17
C ALA A 91 5.08 -0.66 13.92
N GLU A 92 5.50 0.03 14.97
CA GLU A 92 6.18 1.31 14.88
C GLU A 92 7.62 1.12 14.40
N GLN A 93 8.35 0.19 15.01
CA GLN A 93 9.68 -0.23 14.61
C GLN A 93 9.71 -0.74 13.16
N ALA A 94 8.76 -1.60 12.80
CA ALA A 94 8.63 -2.11 11.43
C ALA A 94 8.37 -0.98 10.43
N GLY A 95 7.55 0.01 10.79
CA GLY A 95 7.29 1.19 9.99
C GLY A 95 8.54 2.02 9.74
N LYS A 96 9.33 2.30 10.78
CA LYS A 96 10.59 3.07 10.68
C LYS A 96 11.64 2.34 9.86
N VAL A 97 11.82 1.03 10.08
CA VAL A 97 12.72 0.19 9.28
C VAL A 97 12.30 0.21 7.81
N ARG A 98 11.00 0.05 7.53
CA ARG A 98 10.49 0.12 6.16
C ARG A 98 10.76 1.48 5.53
N ALA A 99 10.52 2.57 6.24
CA ALA A 99 10.79 3.92 5.74
C ALA A 99 12.27 4.08 5.36
N TYR A 100 13.19 3.69 6.25
CA TYR A 100 14.63 3.74 6.00
C TYR A 100 15.03 2.88 4.78
N VAL A 101 14.61 1.61 4.75
CA VAL A 101 14.99 0.69 3.66
C VAL A 101 14.45 1.17 2.32
N LEU A 102 13.20 1.62 2.25
CA LEU A 102 12.64 2.11 0.99
C LEU A 102 13.31 3.41 0.54
N ALA A 103 13.62 4.32 1.46
CA ALA A 103 14.30 5.59 1.15
C ALA A 103 15.68 5.42 0.47
N HIS A 104 16.29 4.24 0.61
CA HIS A 104 17.60 3.87 0.06
C HIS A 104 17.53 2.65 -0.88
N ALA A 105 16.32 2.21 -1.25
CA ALA A 105 16.13 1.09 -2.15
C ALA A 105 16.49 1.48 -3.59
N LYS A 106 16.73 0.46 -4.43
CA LYS A 106 16.82 0.67 -5.87
C LYS A 106 15.44 1.11 -6.40
N VAL A 107 15.38 2.30 -6.98
CA VAL A 107 14.24 2.79 -7.77
C VAL A 107 14.37 2.35 -9.22
#